data_AF-A0ABD1E6A0-F1
#
_entry.id   AF-A0ABD1E6A0-F1
#
_cell.length_a   1.000
_cell.length_b   1.000
_cell.length_c   1.000
_cell.angle_alpha   90.00
_cell.angle_beta   90.00
_cell.angle_gamma   90.00
#
_symmetry.space_group_name_H-M   'P 1'
#
loop_
_entity.id
_entity.type
_entity.pdbx_description
1 polymer ?
#
loop_
_entity_poly.entity_id
_entity_poly.type
_entity_poly.pdbx_seq_one_letter_code
_entity_poly.pdbx_strand_id
1 'polypeptide(L)'
;MQDIMHFHNAFYENTKKYDQDVFILRHCNVTNPKRHRKRQQNNNKPKSCTLKYNIKKQDGSMVPICRQTFLGVLGVRKDRILSIVKKFQKYNKLLAEARGGDRILQKN
;
A
#
# COMPACT_ATOMS: atom_id res chain seq x y z
N MET A 1 -9.77 -10.32 -17.15
CA MET A 1 -8.77 -11.10 -16.36
C MET A 1 -7.34 -10.66 -16.67
N GLN A 2 -7.02 -10.35 -17.94
CA GLN A 2 -5.70 -9.84 -18.35
C GLN A 2 -5.22 -8.59 -17.59
N ASP A 3 -6.07 -7.60 -17.32
CA ASP A 3 -5.67 -6.40 -16.55
C ASP A 3 -5.16 -6.74 -15.14
N ILE A 4 -5.83 -7.69 -14.46
CA ILE A 4 -5.45 -8.13 -13.11
C ILE A 4 -4.09 -8.84 -13.16
N MET A 5 -3.89 -9.72 -14.14
CA MET A 5 -2.61 -10.42 -14.32
C MET A 5 -1.49 -9.45 -14.66
N HIS A 6 -1.73 -8.48 -15.55
CA HIS A 6 -0.74 -7.48 -15.90
C HIS A 6 -0.36 -6.63 -14.68
N PHE A 7 -1.34 -6.21 -13.90
CA PHE A 7 -1.10 -5.45 -12.67
C PHE A 7 -0.33 -6.26 -11.62
N HIS A 8 -0.68 -7.54 -11.44
CA HIS A 8 0.05 -8.46 -10.57
C HIS A 8 1.51 -8.58 -11.02
N ASN A 9 1.74 -8.86 -12.31
CA ASN A 9 3.08 -9.01 -12.86
C ASN A 9 3.89 -7.73 -12.70
N ALA A 10 3.32 -6.56 -12.96
CA ALA A 10 3.99 -5.26 -12.80
C ALA A 10 4.40 -4.99 -11.34
N PHE A 11 3.64 -5.48 -10.37
CA PHE A 11 4.02 -5.39 -8.96
C PHE A 11 5.22 -6.29 -8.62
N TYR A 12 5.25 -7.52 -9.17
CA TYR A 12 6.29 -8.51 -8.88
C TYR A 12 7.53 -8.42 -9.78
N GLU A 13 7.46 -7.68 -10.88
CA GLU A 13 8.62 -7.33 -11.73
C GLU A 13 9.72 -6.66 -10.90
N ASN A 14 9.31 -5.87 -9.89
CA ASN A 14 10.23 -5.26 -8.95
C ASN A 14 10.38 -6.14 -7.70
N THR A 15 11.58 -6.70 -7.50
CA THR A 15 11.90 -7.54 -6.35
C THR A 15 12.23 -6.73 -5.09
N LYS A 16 12.67 -5.48 -5.26
CA LYS A 16 13.03 -4.59 -4.15
C LYS A 16 11.78 -4.11 -3.43
N LYS A 17 11.76 -4.28 -2.10
CA LYS A 17 10.65 -3.83 -1.25
C LYS A 17 10.32 -2.35 -1.43
N TYR A 18 11.33 -1.50 -1.59
CA TYR A 18 11.14 -0.07 -1.79
C TYR A 18 10.26 0.21 -3.02
N ASP A 19 10.59 -0.38 -4.15
CA ASP A 19 9.87 -0.19 -5.41
C ASP A 19 8.44 -0.75 -5.35
N GLN A 20 8.26 -1.89 -4.68
CA GLN A 20 6.92 -2.42 -4.38
C GLN A 20 6.09 -1.48 -3.49
N ASP A 21 6.70 -0.84 -2.50
CA ASP A 21 6.00 0.10 -1.62
C ASP A 21 5.64 1.40 -2.36
N VAL A 22 6.51 1.87 -3.27
CA VAL A 22 6.19 2.96 -4.23
C VAL A 22 4.99 2.56 -5.08
N PHE A 23 4.99 1.34 -5.62
CA PHE A 23 3.91 0.82 -6.44
C PHE A 23 2.59 0.82 -5.66
N ILE A 24 2.57 0.32 -4.42
CA ILE A 24 1.39 0.34 -3.56
C ILE A 24 0.89 1.77 -3.35
N LEU A 25 1.77 2.72 -3.05
CA LEU A 25 1.39 4.12 -2.83
C LEU A 25 0.77 4.77 -4.08
N ARG A 26 1.33 4.54 -5.26
CA ARG A 26 0.78 5.09 -6.53
C ARG A 26 -0.66 4.65 -6.78
N HIS A 27 -1.05 3.49 -6.28
CA HIS A 27 -2.36 2.89 -6.49
C HIS A 27 -3.29 3.01 -5.27
N CYS A 28 -2.84 3.66 -4.19
CA CYS A 28 -3.62 3.91 -2.99
C CYS A 28 -3.85 5.42 -2.80
N ASN A 29 -5.11 5.83 -2.77
CA ASN A 29 -5.48 7.21 -2.44
C ASN A 29 -5.92 7.31 -0.99
N VAL A 30 -5.22 8.16 -0.23
CA VAL A 30 -5.53 8.42 1.18
C VAL A 30 -6.46 9.61 1.28
N THR A 31 -7.57 9.44 2.00
CA THR A 31 -8.58 10.47 2.18
C THR A 31 -8.96 10.60 3.64
N ASN A 32 -9.34 11.80 4.06
CA ASN A 32 -9.87 12.03 5.40
C ASN A 32 -11.25 11.36 5.53
N PRO A 33 -11.54 10.66 6.64
CA PRO A 33 -12.87 10.09 6.85
C PRO A 33 -13.92 11.19 6.85
N LYS A 34 -14.89 11.13 5.94
CA LYS A 34 -15.97 12.14 5.85
C LYS A 34 -16.92 12.12 7.06
N ARG A 35 -17.07 10.96 7.72
CA ARG A 35 -18.01 10.77 8.84
C ARG A 35 -17.25 10.36 10.10
N HIS A 36 -17.38 11.18 11.14
CA HIS A 36 -16.93 10.85 12.49
C HIS A 36 -18.14 10.43 13.33
N ARG A 37 -18.11 9.21 13.89
CA ARG A 37 -19.11 8.81 14.89
C ARG A 37 -18.69 9.44 16.22
N LYS A 38 -19.61 10.16 16.89
CA LYS A 38 -19.43 10.56 18.29
C LYS A 38 -19.22 9.28 19.11
N ARG A 39 -18.07 9.16 19.78
CA ARG A 39 -17.74 7.97 20.58
C ARG A 39 -18.08 8.26 22.03
N GLN A 40 -18.78 7.33 22.69
CA GLN A 40 -18.77 7.25 24.14
C GLN A 40 -17.33 6.95 24.59
N GLN A 41 -16.94 7.41 25.78
CA GLN A 41 -15.58 7.56 26.33
C GLN A 41 -14.62 6.33 26.29
N ASN A 42 -14.99 5.23 25.65
CA ASN A 42 -14.16 4.02 25.56
C ASN A 42 -13.10 4.12 24.46
N ASN A 43 -11.86 4.45 24.86
CA ASN A 43 -10.50 4.06 24.42
C ASN A 43 -10.14 3.75 22.95
N ASN A 44 -11.08 3.70 22.01
CA ASN A 44 -10.79 3.46 20.62
C ASN A 44 -10.30 4.76 19.99
N LYS A 45 -9.08 4.77 19.46
CA LYS A 45 -8.53 5.90 18.68
C LYS A 45 -9.33 6.07 17.38
N PRO A 46 -9.68 7.30 16.97
CA PRO A 46 -10.39 7.53 15.71
C PRO A 46 -9.62 6.93 14.53
N LYS A 47 -10.33 6.50 13.48
CA LYS A 47 -9.67 6.09 12.24
C LYS A 47 -8.98 7.33 11.67
N SER A 48 -7.65 7.28 11.53
CA SER A 48 -6.87 8.42 11.05
C SER A 48 -7.05 8.68 9.55
N CYS A 49 -7.36 7.65 8.76
CA CYS A 49 -7.50 7.78 7.31
C CYS A 49 -8.42 6.71 6.70
N THR A 50 -8.93 7.01 5.50
CA THR A 50 -9.66 6.11 4.62
C THR A 50 -8.85 5.87 3.35
N LEU A 51 -8.67 4.61 2.95
CA LEU A 51 -7.95 4.21 1.75
C LEU A 51 -8.91 3.85 0.62
N LYS A 52 -8.67 4.41 -0.56
CA LYS A 52 -9.24 3.97 -1.83
C LYS A 52 -8.17 3.24 -2.61
N TYR A 53 -8.55 2.13 -3.24
CA TYR A 53 -7.64 1.26 -3.98
C TYR A 53 -8.02 1.31 -5.45
N ASN A 54 -7.01 1.36 -6.33
CA ASN A 54 -7.22 1.34 -7.76
C ASN A 54 -6.30 0.31 -8.43
N ILE A 55 -6.71 -0.23 -9.56
CA ILE A 55 -5.86 -1.00 -10.47
C ILE A 55 -5.67 -0.19 -11.75
N LYS A 56 -4.44 -0.17 -12.27
CA LYS A 56 -4.15 0.38 -13.58
C LYS A 56 -4.43 -0.68 -14.65
N LYS A 57 -5.31 -0.37 -15.61
CA LYS A 57 -5.55 -1.19 -16.79
C LYS A 57 -4.43 -1.04 -17.82
N GLN A 58 -4.43 -1.93 -18.81
CA GLN A 58 -3.53 -1.84 -19.98
C GLN A 58 -3.70 -0.52 -20.76
N ASP A 59 -4.92 -0.01 -20.87
CA ASP A 59 -5.24 1.28 -21.50
C ASP A 59 -4.76 2.50 -20.69
N GLY A 60 -4.15 2.27 -19.52
CA GLY A 60 -3.66 3.31 -18.61
C GLY A 60 -4.71 3.89 -17.67
N SER A 61 -5.99 3.54 -17.82
CA SER A 61 -7.07 3.99 -16.94
C SER A 61 -6.97 3.34 -15.56
N MET A 62 -7.42 4.08 -14.53
CA MET A 62 -7.44 3.62 -13.14
C MET A 62 -8.84 3.19 -12.76
N VAL A 63 -9.01 1.92 -12.38
CA VAL A 63 -10.30 1.39 -11.93
C VAL A 63 -10.33 1.27 -10.41
N PRO A 64 -11.31 1.89 -9.73
CA PRO A 64 -11.46 1.74 -8.29
C PRO A 64 -11.93 0.32 -7.96
N ILE A 65 -11.31 -0.27 -6.94
CA ILE A 65 -11.65 -1.60 -6.47
C ILE A 65 -11.76 -1.66 -4.95
N CYS A 66 -12.36 -2.74 -4.45
CA CYS A 66 -12.43 -2.98 -3.02
C CYS A 66 -11.07 -3.41 -2.46
N ARG A 67 -10.91 -3.24 -1.14
CA ARG A 67 -9.70 -3.65 -0.42
C ARG A 67 -9.36 -5.12 -0.65
N GLN A 68 -10.36 -6.01 -0.58
CA GLN A 68 -10.12 -7.45 -0.61
C GLN A 68 -9.55 -7.88 -1.96
N THR A 69 -10.10 -7.36 -3.06
CA THR A 69 -9.56 -7.58 -4.40
C THR A 69 -8.12 -7.06 -4.50
N PHE A 70 -7.84 -5.85 -4.02
CA PHE A 70 -6.49 -5.28 -4.11
C PHE A 70 -5.45 -6.12 -3.36
N LEU A 71 -5.79 -6.57 -2.15
CA LEU A 71 -4.93 -7.45 -1.35
C LEU A 71 -4.76 -8.83 -2.00
N GLY A 72 -5.82 -9.39 -2.56
CA GLY A 72 -5.78 -10.69 -3.26
C GLY A 72 -4.92 -10.63 -4.52
N VAL A 73 -5.05 -9.57 -5.30
CA VAL A 73 -4.24 -9.36 -6.51
C VAL A 73 -2.77 -9.16 -6.14
N LEU A 74 -2.43 -8.39 -5.11
CA LEU A 74 -1.04 -8.13 -4.75
C LEU A 74 -0.41 -9.17 -3.82
N GLY A 75 -1.19 -10.11 -3.27
CA GLY A 75 -0.71 -11.07 -2.27
C GLY A 75 -0.19 -10.43 -0.97
N VAL A 76 -0.56 -9.18 -0.67
CA VAL A 76 -0.07 -8.46 0.52
C VAL A 76 -1.10 -8.40 1.62
N ARG A 77 -0.63 -8.32 2.88
CA ARG A 77 -1.50 -8.09 4.03
C ARG A 77 -1.86 -6.61 4.17
N LYS A 78 -3.05 -6.35 4.69
CA LYS A 78 -3.56 -5.00 5.02
C LYS A 78 -2.56 -4.18 5.84
N ASP A 79 -1.86 -4.82 6.78
CA ASP A 79 -0.93 -4.16 7.69
C ASP A 79 0.28 -3.56 6.97
N ARG A 80 0.74 -4.21 5.88
CA ARG A 80 1.81 -3.67 5.02
C ARG A 80 1.38 -2.33 4.43
N ILE A 81 0.20 -2.28 3.80
CA ILE A 81 -0.34 -1.06 3.19
C ILE A 81 -0.52 0.04 4.23
N LEU A 82 -1.15 -0.29 5.36
CA LEU A 82 -1.36 0.67 6.45
C LEU A 82 -0.04 1.23 6.99
N SER A 83 0.98 0.39 7.17
CA SER A 83 2.28 0.85 7.62
C SER A 83 2.94 1.78 6.60
N ILE A 84 2.86 1.46 5.31
CA ILE A 84 3.45 2.28 4.24
C ILE A 84 2.78 3.65 4.23
N VAL A 85 1.44 3.67 4.19
CA VAL A 85 0.66 4.91 4.18
C VAL A 85 0.93 5.76 5.42
N LYS A 86 0.89 5.18 6.62
CA LYS A 86 1.14 5.95 7.86
C LYS A 86 2.54 6.55 7.89
N LYS A 87 3.55 5.81 7.42
CA LYS A 87 4.92 6.32 7.32
C LYS A 87 5.01 7.43 6.30
N PHE A 88 4.42 7.24 5.12
CA PHE A 88 4.40 8.26 4.08
C PHE A 88 3.70 9.53 4.54
N GLN A 89 2.52 9.44 5.18
CA GLN A 89 1.81 10.60 5.75
C GLN A 89 2.59 11.29 6.86
N LYS A 90 3.35 10.56 7.68
CA LYS A 90 4.12 11.13 8.79
C LYS A 90 5.39 11.85 8.32
N TYR A 91 6.08 11.31 7.32
CA TYR A 91 7.41 11.78 6.92
C TYR A 91 7.43 12.45 5.54
N ASN A 92 6.32 12.45 4.80
CA ASN A 92 6.21 12.84 3.38
C ASN A 92 7.26 12.18 2.48
N LYS A 93 7.80 11.04 2.90
CA LYS A 93 8.77 10.26 2.16
C LYS A 93 8.61 8.79 2.48
N LEU A 94 8.98 7.94 1.52
CA LEU A 94 9.20 6.54 1.81
C LEU A 94 10.47 6.40 2.64
N LEU A 95 10.38 5.62 3.71
CA LEU A 95 11.54 5.28 4.51
C LEU A 95 12.30 4.13 3.85
N ALA A 96 13.62 4.20 3.91
CA ALA A 96 14.47 3.08 3.53
C ALA A 96 14.08 1.81 4.31
N GLU A 97 14.35 0.66 3.71
CA GLU A 97 14.12 -0.62 4.35
C GLU A 97 15.07 -0.79 5.54
N ALA A 98 14.51 -0.73 6.76
CA ALA A 98 15.24 -0.92 8.01
C ALA A 98 15.35 -2.40 8.45
N ARG A 99 14.99 -3.35 7.58
CA ARG A 99 15.09 -4.78 7.91
C ARG A 99 16.57 -5.16 7.85
N GLY A 100 17.13 -5.48 9.03
CA GLY A 100 18.43 -6.10 9.16
C GLY A 100 18.36 -7.57 8.76
N GLY A 101 19.26 -7.95 7.88
CA GLY A 101 19.54 -9.29 7.40
C GLY A 101 20.87 -9.21 6.66
N ASP A 102 21.70 -10.23 6.79
CA ASP A 102 23.05 -10.27 6.25
C ASP A 102 22.98 -10.17 4.71
N ARG A 103 23.04 -8.94 4.20
CA ARG A 103 23.42 -8.72 2.81
C ARG A 103 24.91 -8.91 2.85
N ILE A 104 25.38 -10.14 2.67
CA ILE A 104 26.79 -10.44 2.48
C ILE A 104 27.24 -9.58 1.29
N LEU A 105 27.70 -8.37 1.60
CA LEU A 105 28.67 -7.64 0.83
C LEU A 105 29.88 -8.56 0.89
N GLN A 106 30.23 -9.14 -0.26
CA GLN A 106 31.44 -9.94 -0.47
C GLN A 106 32.53 -9.47 0.50
N LYS A 107 32.80 -10.27 1.54
CA LYS A 107 34.01 -10.10 2.34
C LYS A 107 35.13 -10.53 1.42
N ASN A 108 35.88 -9.54 0.92
CA ASN A 108 37.20 -9.78 0.34
C ASN A 108 38.14 -10.36 1.40
#